data_AF-A0A968QYZ4-F1
#
_entry.id   AF-A0A968QYZ4-F1
#
_cell.length_a   1.000
_cell.length_b   1.000
_cell.length_c   1.000
_cell.angle_alpha   90.00
_cell.angle_beta   90.00
_cell.angle_gamma   90.00
#
_symmetry.space_group_name_H-M   'P 1'
#
loop_
_entity.id
_entity.type
_entity.pdbx_description
1 polymer ?
#
loop_
_entity_poly.entity_id
_entity_poly.type
_entity_poly.pdbx_seq_one_letter_code
_entity_poly.pdbx_strand_id
1 'polypeptide(L)'
;MPETHPRWFNSLMIDKGLKDGLSKGLPVAVYEGIAGVVTEVSHRYSKVQLIVDRNTAVDALVQRSRARGIAKGNGSGQCLFQYIPRKHDVEVGDTLISSGLDGIFPKGLRVGEVSIVNKSGSGIFQEVIVTPYADLEKLEEVIVILNPAVYEPAKEDEEEGEE
;
A
#
# COMPACT_ATOMS: atom_id res chain seq x y z
N MET A 1 -9.91 -9.97 31.25
CA MET A 1 -10.22 -9.22 30.02
C MET A 1 -9.00 -8.37 29.73
N PRO A 2 -8.30 -8.49 28.59
CA PRO A 2 -7.20 -7.59 28.31
C PRO A 2 -7.78 -6.26 27.79
N GLU A 3 -7.32 -5.17 28.38
CA GLU A 3 -7.68 -3.80 28.03
C GLU A 3 -7.16 -3.49 26.62
N THR A 4 -8.05 -3.31 25.65
CA THR A 4 -7.69 -2.80 24.32
C THR A 4 -7.51 -1.29 24.41
N HIS A 5 -6.29 -0.85 24.72
CA HIS A 5 -5.91 0.52 24.40
C HIS A 5 -6.11 0.70 22.90
N PRO A 6 -6.93 1.68 22.44
CA PRO A 6 -6.99 1.98 21.02
C PRO A 6 -5.56 2.29 20.58
N ARG A 7 -4.97 1.51 19.67
CA ARG A 7 -3.64 1.78 19.13
C ARG A 7 -3.73 3.05 18.26
N TRP A 8 -3.57 4.21 18.90
CA TRP A 8 -3.62 5.53 18.28
C TRP A 8 -2.38 5.83 17.40
N PHE A 9 -1.44 4.88 17.29
CA PHE A 9 -0.28 4.98 16.44
C PHE A 9 -0.11 3.74 15.57
N ASN A 10 -0.51 3.83 14.30
CA ASN A 10 -0.09 2.88 13.28
C ASN A 10 1.31 3.28 12.77
N SER A 11 2.26 3.38 13.68
CA SER A 11 3.66 3.71 13.37
C SER A 11 4.61 2.91 14.26
N LEU A 12 5.78 2.58 13.73
CA LEU A 12 6.87 1.94 14.47
C LEU A 12 8.18 2.70 14.29
N MET A 13 9.16 2.40 15.13
CA MET A 13 10.50 2.97 15.05
C MET A 13 11.49 1.88 14.65
N ILE A 14 12.40 2.19 13.73
CA ILE A 14 13.45 1.29 13.26
C ILE A 14 14.83 1.83 13.67
N ASP A 15 15.79 0.93 13.84
CA ASP A 15 17.14 1.21 14.34
C ASP A 15 18.12 1.70 13.25
N LYS A 16 17.59 2.10 12.08
CA LYS A 16 18.32 2.66 10.94
C LYS A 16 17.88 4.09 10.68
N GLY A 17 18.83 4.93 10.30
CA GLY A 17 18.61 6.35 10.09
C GLY A 17 19.42 6.92 8.93
N LEU A 18 19.66 8.22 8.97
CA LEU A 18 20.38 8.95 7.92
C LEU A 18 21.76 8.36 7.64
N LYS A 19 22.45 7.82 8.66
CA LYS A 19 23.77 7.19 8.50
C LYS A 19 23.74 5.90 7.68
N ASP A 20 22.58 5.25 7.60
CA ASP A 20 22.34 4.02 6.86
C ASP A 20 21.76 4.29 5.47
N GLY A 21 21.67 5.56 5.06
CA GLY A 21 21.15 5.98 3.76
C GLY A 21 19.64 6.18 3.71
N LEU A 22 18.95 6.14 4.86
CA LEU A 22 17.50 6.36 4.89
C LEU A 22 17.14 7.82 4.64
N SER A 23 16.03 8.03 3.93
CA SER A 23 15.40 9.31 3.67
C SER A 23 13.88 9.18 3.86
N LYS A 24 13.20 10.32 3.95
CA LYS A 24 11.73 10.34 4.03
C LYS A 24 11.13 9.86 2.70
N GLY A 25 10.03 9.13 2.78
CA GLY A 25 9.31 8.60 1.63
C GLY A 25 9.83 7.25 1.14
N LEU A 26 10.81 6.63 1.80
CA LEU A 26 11.25 5.29 1.42
C LEU A 26 10.20 4.24 1.81
N PRO A 27 9.88 3.30 0.91
CA PRO A 27 8.94 2.23 1.20
C PRO A 27 9.57 1.20 2.13
N VAL A 28 8.74 0.64 3.01
CA VAL A 28 9.13 -0.37 3.99
C VAL A 28 8.28 -1.61 3.78
N ALA A 29 8.94 -2.76 3.70
CA ALA A 29 8.30 -4.04 3.42
C ALA A 29 8.82 -5.14 4.36
N VAL A 30 8.08 -6.24 4.39
CA VAL A 30 8.47 -7.55 4.92
C VAL A 30 8.31 -8.60 3.82
N TYR A 31 8.64 -9.86 4.10
CA TYR A 31 8.59 -10.90 3.08
C TYR A 31 7.16 -11.15 2.55
N GLU A 32 6.13 -10.92 3.39
CA GLU A 32 4.73 -11.08 3.02
C GLU A 32 4.19 -9.94 2.15
N GLY A 33 4.71 -8.71 2.34
CA GLY A 33 4.19 -7.53 1.68
C GLY A 33 4.63 -6.20 2.29
N ILE A 34 3.96 -5.12 1.87
CA ILE A 34 4.24 -3.76 2.30
C ILE A 34 3.87 -3.59 3.77
N ALA A 35 4.82 -3.08 4.56
CA ALA A 35 4.60 -2.72 5.95
C ALA A 35 4.23 -1.24 6.11
N GLY A 36 4.82 -0.35 5.31
CA GLY A 36 4.60 1.09 5.44
C GLY A 36 5.55 1.96 4.65
N VAL A 37 5.75 3.19 5.13
CA VAL A 37 6.63 4.21 4.54
C VAL A 37 7.37 4.98 5.63
N VAL A 38 8.63 5.33 5.38
CA VAL A 38 9.43 6.16 6.29
C VAL A 38 8.91 7.60 6.27
N THR A 39 8.47 8.13 7.42
CA THR A 39 7.93 9.49 7.52
C THR A 39 8.86 10.47 8.23
N GLU A 40 9.68 9.97 9.17
CA GLU A 40 10.66 10.77 9.89
C GLU A 40 12.00 10.03 9.94
N VAL A 41 13.09 10.75 9.73
CA VAL A 41 14.45 10.18 9.75
C VAL A 41 15.31 11.01 10.69
N SER A 42 15.92 10.34 11.66
CA SER A 42 16.96 10.88 12.53
C SER A 42 18.31 10.25 12.19
N HIS A 43 19.38 10.65 12.89
CA HIS A 43 20.73 10.17 12.57
C HIS A 43 20.92 8.64 12.70
N ARG A 44 20.20 7.99 13.62
CA ARG A 44 20.39 6.55 13.97
C ARG A 44 19.07 5.77 14.04
N TYR A 45 17.95 6.41 13.81
CA TYR A 45 16.63 5.78 13.87
C TYR A 45 15.70 6.50 12.92
N SER A 46 14.62 5.82 12.54
CA SER A 46 13.59 6.39 11.68
C SER A 46 12.22 5.93 12.16
N LYS A 47 11.21 6.71 11.83
CA LYS A 47 9.81 6.38 12.08
C LYS A 47 9.18 5.90 10.79
N VAL A 48 8.52 4.76 10.87
CA VAL A 48 7.75 4.16 9.78
C VAL A 48 6.29 4.31 10.10
N GLN A 49 5.52 4.88 9.18
CA GLN A 49 4.07 4.89 9.24
C GLN A 49 3.55 3.68 8.48
N LEU A 50 2.70 2.89 9.13
CA LEU A 50 2.25 1.61 8.62
C LEU A 50 1.19 1.79 7.52
N ILE A 51 1.02 0.76 6.68
CA ILE A 51 0.05 0.77 5.57
C ILE A 51 -1.41 0.88 6.02
N VAL A 52 -1.71 0.48 7.26
CA VAL A 52 -3.04 0.58 7.86
C VAL A 52 -3.33 1.97 8.46
N ASP A 53 -2.35 2.87 8.49
CA ASP A 53 -2.56 4.25 8.94
C ASP A 53 -3.41 5.05 7.95
N ARG A 54 -4.27 5.95 8.46
CA ARG A 54 -5.15 6.80 7.63
C ARG A 54 -4.38 7.78 6.75
N ASN A 55 -3.15 8.10 7.11
CA ASN A 55 -2.27 8.98 6.36
C ASN A 55 -1.36 8.21 5.39
N THR A 56 -1.46 6.89 5.31
CA THR A 56 -0.73 6.07 4.34
C THR A 56 -1.64 5.68 3.20
N ALA A 57 -1.13 5.82 1.98
CA ALA A 57 -1.77 5.40 0.75
C ALA A 57 -0.74 4.75 -0.16
N VAL A 58 -1.17 3.73 -0.90
CA VAL A 58 -0.37 3.02 -1.90
C VAL A 58 -1.15 3.00 -3.21
N ASP A 59 -0.53 3.43 -4.31
CA ASP A 59 -1.12 3.21 -5.64
C ASP A 59 -1.03 1.72 -5.97
N ALA A 60 -2.19 1.07 -6.09
CA ALA A 60 -2.29 -0.37 -6.13
C ALA A 60 -3.19 -0.82 -7.29
N LEU A 61 -3.01 -2.07 -7.67
CA LEU A 61 -3.84 -2.74 -8.65
C LEU A 61 -4.11 -4.18 -8.24
N VAL A 62 -5.25 -4.69 -8.68
CA VAL A 62 -5.57 -6.11 -8.57
C VAL A 62 -4.67 -6.88 -9.53
N GLN A 63 -3.96 -7.88 -9.02
CA GLN A 63 -2.99 -8.65 -9.80
C GLN A 63 -3.64 -9.35 -11.00
N ARG A 64 -4.83 -9.92 -10.80
CA ARG A 64 -5.60 -10.69 -11.80
C ARG A 64 -6.23 -9.80 -12.86
N SER A 65 -7.12 -8.89 -12.47
CA SER A 65 -7.93 -8.08 -13.39
C SER A 65 -7.25 -6.78 -13.84
N ARG A 66 -6.10 -6.43 -13.22
CA ARG A 66 -5.39 -5.16 -13.43
C ARG A 66 -6.21 -3.92 -13.06
N ALA A 67 -7.32 -4.08 -12.35
CA ALA A 67 -8.12 -2.98 -11.82
C ALA A 67 -7.28 -2.11 -10.89
N ARG A 68 -7.17 -0.82 -11.18
CA ARG A 68 -6.35 0.14 -10.43
C ARG A 68 -7.18 0.93 -9.42
N GLY A 69 -6.55 1.29 -8.32
CA GLY A 69 -7.11 2.17 -7.29
C GLY A 69 -6.04 2.60 -6.28
N ILE A 70 -6.49 3.17 -5.17
CA ILE A 70 -5.62 3.59 -4.06
C ILE A 70 -5.96 2.76 -2.84
N ALA A 71 -4.99 2.02 -2.32
CA ALA A 71 -5.12 1.32 -1.04
C ALA A 71 -4.75 2.30 0.08
N LYS A 72 -5.75 2.73 0.87
CA LYS A 72 -5.60 3.69 1.96
C LYS A 72 -5.87 3.02 3.30
N GLY A 73 -5.00 3.18 4.28
CA GLY A 73 -5.24 2.62 5.61
C GLY A 73 -6.53 3.17 6.26
N ASN A 74 -7.25 2.33 7.00
CA ASN A 74 -8.49 2.74 7.68
C ASN A 74 -8.27 3.12 9.16
N GLY A 75 -7.07 2.90 9.69
CA GLY A 75 -6.70 3.13 11.08
C GLY A 75 -7.09 1.99 12.05
N SER A 76 -7.64 0.90 11.52
CA SER A 76 -8.20 -0.24 12.28
C SER A 76 -7.66 -1.58 11.76
N GLY A 77 -6.42 -1.60 11.25
CA GLY A 77 -5.75 -2.82 10.80
C GLY A 77 -6.12 -3.29 9.39
N GLN A 78 -6.88 -2.52 8.61
CA GLN A 78 -7.22 -2.85 7.23
C GLN A 78 -6.96 -1.66 6.29
N CYS A 79 -7.06 -1.91 4.99
CA CYS A 79 -7.00 -0.88 3.96
C CYS A 79 -8.35 -0.79 3.23
N LEU A 80 -8.76 0.42 2.89
CA LEU A 80 -9.81 0.71 1.94
C LEU A 80 -9.18 0.87 0.57
N PHE A 81 -9.57 0.05 -0.39
CA PHE A 81 -9.19 0.19 -1.78
C PHE A 81 -10.24 1.05 -2.49
N GLN A 82 -9.82 2.27 -2.84
CA GLN A 82 -10.68 3.36 -3.30
C GLN A 82 -10.44 3.70 -4.77
N TYR A 83 -11.38 4.45 -5.34
CA TYR A 83 -11.33 4.96 -6.72
C TYR A 83 -11.38 3.90 -7.82
N ILE A 84 -11.91 2.70 -7.53
CA ILE A 84 -12.11 1.65 -8.53
C ILE A 84 -13.47 1.83 -9.21
N PRO A 85 -13.53 2.08 -10.54
CA PRO A 85 -14.81 2.15 -11.23
C PRO A 85 -15.56 0.82 -11.15
N ARG A 86 -16.89 0.84 -11.03
CA ARG A 86 -17.71 -0.38 -10.89
C ARG A 86 -17.64 -1.34 -12.08
N LYS A 87 -17.24 -0.85 -13.25
CA LYS A 87 -16.99 -1.66 -14.45
C LYS A 87 -15.75 -2.55 -14.34
N HIS A 88 -14.83 -2.24 -13.43
CA HIS A 88 -13.64 -3.04 -13.23
C HIS A 88 -13.95 -4.26 -12.37
N ASP A 89 -13.37 -5.38 -12.78
CA ASP A 89 -13.54 -6.65 -12.11
C ASP A 89 -12.67 -6.72 -10.85
N VAL A 90 -13.32 -6.93 -9.70
CA VAL A 90 -12.67 -7.11 -8.39
C VAL A 90 -13.52 -8.10 -7.61
N GLU A 91 -12.86 -9.14 -7.10
CA GLU A 91 -13.48 -10.27 -6.40
C GLU A 91 -12.84 -10.46 -5.02
N VAL A 92 -13.58 -11.07 -4.09
CA VAL A 92 -13.03 -11.48 -2.79
C VAL A 92 -11.98 -12.57 -3.02
N GLY A 93 -10.84 -12.46 -2.35
CA GLY A 93 -9.67 -13.32 -2.56
C GLY A 93 -8.67 -12.78 -3.57
N ASP A 94 -8.98 -11.68 -4.28
CA ASP A 94 -8.02 -11.07 -5.19
C ASP A 94 -6.81 -10.47 -4.44
N THR A 95 -5.62 -10.72 -4.97
CA THR A 95 -4.38 -10.12 -4.48
C THR A 95 -4.20 -8.70 -5.01
N LEU A 96 -3.94 -7.75 -4.12
CA LEU A 96 -3.49 -6.41 -4.48
C LEU A 96 -1.97 -6.33 -4.46
N ILE A 97 -1.42 -5.65 -5.48
CA ILE A 97 -0.01 -5.31 -5.59
C ILE A 97 0.18 -3.82 -5.86
N SER A 98 1.31 -3.24 -5.47
CA SER A 98 1.69 -1.87 -5.84
C SER A 98 1.83 -1.74 -7.36
N SER A 99 1.36 -0.62 -7.90
CA SER A 99 1.41 -0.37 -9.35
C SER A 99 2.75 0.17 -9.84
N GLY A 100 3.52 0.82 -8.95
CA GLY A 100 4.74 1.55 -9.31
C GLY A 100 4.53 3.03 -9.65
N LEU A 101 3.28 3.49 -9.78
CA LEU A 101 2.98 4.79 -10.40
C LEU A 101 2.99 5.97 -9.44
N ASP A 102 3.01 5.72 -8.12
CA ASP A 102 3.21 6.77 -7.11
C ASP A 102 4.69 7.19 -6.97
N GLY A 103 5.62 6.43 -7.58
CA GLY A 103 7.06 6.67 -7.48
C GLY A 103 7.64 6.36 -6.09
N ILE A 104 6.83 5.85 -5.16
CA ILE A 104 7.23 5.50 -3.79
C ILE A 104 7.45 4.00 -3.72
N PHE A 105 6.46 3.21 -4.11
CA PHE A 105 6.52 1.76 -4.02
C PHE A 105 6.93 1.18 -5.38
N PRO A 106 7.99 0.36 -5.47
CA PRO A 106 8.28 -0.42 -6.66
C PRO A 106 7.06 -1.22 -7.08
N LYS A 107 6.87 -1.39 -8.39
CA LYS A 107 5.77 -2.20 -8.92
C LYS A 107 5.88 -3.65 -8.46
N GLY A 108 4.76 -4.24 -8.05
CA GLY A 108 4.64 -5.68 -7.78
C GLY A 108 4.82 -6.10 -6.32
N LEU A 109 4.98 -5.16 -5.38
CA LEU A 109 4.98 -5.48 -3.95
C LEU A 109 3.56 -5.82 -3.50
N ARG A 110 3.41 -6.91 -2.75
CA ARG A 110 2.12 -7.33 -2.21
C ARG A 110 1.60 -6.34 -1.19
N VAL A 111 0.35 -5.95 -1.32
CA VAL A 111 -0.35 -5.07 -0.39
C VAL A 111 -1.19 -5.91 0.58
N GLY A 112 -2.10 -6.71 0.03
CA GLY A 112 -3.08 -7.46 0.80
C GLY A 112 -4.06 -8.22 -0.08
N GLU A 113 -5.03 -8.85 0.55
CA GLU A 113 -6.09 -9.62 -0.09
C GLU A 113 -7.44 -8.91 0.06
N VAL A 114 -8.23 -8.90 -1.01
CA VAL A 114 -9.60 -8.39 -0.97
C VAL A 114 -10.45 -9.25 -0.05
N SER A 115 -10.93 -8.68 1.04
CA SER A 115 -11.81 -9.37 1.99
C SER A 115 -13.28 -9.08 1.75
N ILE A 116 -13.62 -7.87 1.31
CA ILE A 116 -15.02 -7.45 1.07
C ILE A 116 -15.08 -6.58 -0.18
N VAL A 117 -16.07 -6.83 -1.03
CA VAL A 117 -16.40 -5.99 -2.19
C VAL A 117 -17.82 -5.47 -2.02
N ASN A 118 -17.95 -4.17 -1.76
CA ASN A 118 -19.25 -3.52 -1.63
C ASN A 118 -19.58 -2.71 -2.88
N LYS A 119 -20.54 -3.22 -3.65
CA LYS A 119 -21.10 -2.58 -4.84
C LYS A 119 -22.45 -1.91 -4.56
N SER A 120 -22.82 -1.63 -3.31
CA SER A 120 -24.21 -1.27 -2.96
C SER A 120 -24.55 0.23 -3.08
N GLY A 121 -23.59 1.09 -3.42
CA GLY A 121 -23.81 2.54 -3.55
C GLY A 121 -24.44 2.97 -4.89
N SER A 122 -24.96 4.20 -4.96
CA SER A 122 -25.41 4.85 -6.21
C SER A 122 -24.28 5.52 -7.00
N GLY A 123 -23.05 5.49 -6.48
CA GLY A 123 -21.86 6.09 -7.12
C GLY A 123 -21.27 5.27 -8.27
N ILE A 124 -20.29 5.87 -8.97
CA ILE A 124 -19.55 5.23 -10.08
C ILE A 124 -18.39 4.35 -9.61
N PHE A 125 -17.97 4.48 -8.34
CA PHE A 125 -16.90 3.71 -7.73
C PHE A 125 -17.47 2.61 -6.82
N GLN A 126 -16.74 1.51 -6.69
CA GLN A 126 -17.00 0.44 -5.70
C GLN A 126 -16.08 0.63 -4.49
N GLU A 127 -16.56 0.22 -3.31
CA GLU A 127 -15.78 0.23 -2.07
C GLU A 127 -15.28 -1.17 -1.79
N VAL A 128 -13.98 -1.31 -1.57
CA VAL A 128 -13.33 -2.60 -1.39
C VAL A 128 -12.49 -2.56 -0.12
N ILE A 129 -12.64 -3.57 0.74
CA ILE A 129 -11.84 -3.72 1.96
C ILE A 129 -10.76 -4.75 1.67
N VAL A 130 -9.54 -4.42 2.08
CA VAL A 130 -8.34 -5.22 1.85
C VAL A 130 -7.67 -5.49 3.19
N THR A 131 -7.36 -6.75 3.44
CA THR A 131 -6.59 -7.19 4.60
C THR A 131 -5.13 -7.25 4.20
N PRO A 132 -4.21 -6.49 4.85
CA PRO A 132 -2.79 -6.53 4.53
C PRO A 132 -2.21 -7.94 4.68
N TYR A 133 -1.25 -8.30 3.82
CA TYR A 133 -0.52 -9.56 3.97
C TYR A 133 0.51 -9.52 5.11
N ALA A 134 1.09 -8.34 5.37
CA ALA A 134 2.03 -8.14 6.46
C ALA A 134 1.29 -8.22 7.81
N ASP A 135 1.76 -9.09 8.72
CA ASP A 135 1.29 -9.11 10.11
C ASP A 135 1.95 -7.96 10.89
N LEU A 136 1.27 -6.81 10.88
CA LEU A 136 1.79 -5.56 11.44
C LEU A 136 1.93 -5.59 12.97
N GLU A 137 1.35 -6.58 13.65
CA GLU A 137 1.45 -6.71 15.11
C GLU A 137 2.68 -7.51 15.55
N LYS A 138 3.28 -8.27 14.64
CA LYS A 138 4.43 -9.17 14.91
C LYS A 138 5.69 -8.80 14.14
N LEU A 139 5.84 -7.52 13.77
CA LEU A 139 7.02 -7.04 13.06
C LEU A 139 8.23 -7.02 13.99
N GLU A 140 9.23 -7.85 13.70
CA GLU A 140 10.54 -7.85 14.36
C GLU A 140 11.62 -7.20 13.50
N GLU A 141 11.61 -7.51 12.20
CA GLU A 141 12.55 -6.99 11.21
C GLU A 141 11.78 -6.44 9.99
N VAL A 142 12.35 -5.42 9.35
CA VAL A 142 11.78 -4.83 8.14
C VAL A 142 12.87 -4.50 7.12
N ILE A 143 12.48 -4.47 5.86
CA ILE A 143 13.33 -4.14 4.72
C ILE A 143 12.95 -2.74 4.23
N VAL A 144 13.92 -1.83 4.18
CA VAL A 144 13.74 -0.50 3.59
C VAL A 144 14.36 -0.49 2.20
N ILE A 145 13.59 -0.09 1.19
CA ILE A 145 14.04 -0.07 -0.20
C ILE A 145 14.60 1.31 -0.50
N LEU A 146 15.93 1.44 -0.61
CA LEU A 146 16.60 2.75 -0.74
C LEU A 146 16.42 3.40 -2.12
N ASN A 147 16.41 2.60 -3.18
CA ASN A 147 16.29 3.05 -4.57
C ASN A 147 15.12 2.33 -5.24
N PRO A 148 13.86 2.71 -4.91
CA PRO A 148 12.72 2.13 -5.61
C PRO A 148 12.80 2.54 -7.08
N ALA A 149 12.78 1.56 -7.98
CA ALA A 149 12.77 1.85 -9.41
C ALA A 149 11.52 2.65 -9.75
N VAL A 150 11.70 3.83 -10.37
CA VAL A 150 10.58 4.61 -10.90
C VAL A 150 9.98 3.82 -12.05
N TYR A 151 8.72 3.42 -11.93
CA TYR A 151 8.03 2.74 -13.01
C TYR A 151 7.65 3.76 -14.09
N GLU A 152 8.39 3.74 -15.20
CA GLU A 152 7.97 4.40 -16.42
C GLU A 152 6.98 3.46 -17.14
N PRO A 153 5.69 3.83 -17.28
CA PRO A 153 4.80 3.03 -18.11
C PRO A 153 5.37 2.99 -19.52
N ALA A 154 5.39 1.80 -20.13
CA ALA A 154 5.64 1.69 -21.57
C ALA A 154 4.66 2.63 -22.26
N LYS A 155 5.17 3.49 -23.17
CA LYS A 155 4.31 4.30 -24.02
C LYS A 155 3.33 3.33 -24.67
N GLU A 156 2.04 3.50 -24.41
CA GLU A 156 1.04 2.88 -25.25
C GLU A 156 1.33 3.40 -26.65
N ASP A 157 1.67 2.49 -27.57
CA ASP A 157 1.73 2.83 -28.98
C ASP A 157 0.37 3.46 -29.30
N GLU A 158 0.37 4.74 -29.64
CA GLU A 158 -0.78 5.40 -30.25
C GLU A 158 -1.02 4.66 -31.57
N GLU A 159 -1.77 3.55 -31.52
CA GLU A 159 -2.29 2.92 -32.72
C GLU A 159 -3.13 3.98 -33.44
N GLU A 160 -2.67 4.27 -34.65
CA GLU A 160 -3.23 5.17 -35.64
C GLU A 160 -4.76 5.07 -35.67
N GLY A 161 -5.42 6.12 -35.20
CA GLY A 161 -6.77 6.46 -35.65
C GLY A 161 -6.67 7.31 -36.91
N GLU A 162 -6.41 6.67 -38.05
CA GLU A 162 -6.84 7.22 -39.34
C GLU A 162 -8.38 7.30 -39.33
N GLU A 163 -8.93 8.52 -39.48
CA GLU A 163 -9.97 8.90 -40.46
C GLU A 163 -10.32 10.40 -40.34
#